data_AF-D0GII1-F1
#
_entry.id   AF-D0GII1-F1
#
_cell.length_a   1.000
_cell.length_b   1.000
_cell.length_c   1.000
_cell.angle_alpha   90.00
_cell.angle_beta   90.00
_cell.angle_gamma   90.00
#
_symmetry.space_group_name_H-M   'P 1'
#
loop_
_entity.id
_entity.type
_entity.pdbx_description
1 polymer ?
#
loop_
_entity_poly.entity_id
_entity_poly.type
_entity_poly.pdbx_seq_one_letter_code
_entity_poly.pdbx_strand_id
1 'polypeptide(L)' 'MKIKKKRGIYYELHHVSVLSSNAERAFYFYHHILRLKLILKTVNQDDPNMYHLFFGDETGRG' A
#
# COMPACT_ATOMS: atom_id res chain seq x y z
N MET A 1 -19.36 35.05 -12.09
CA MET A 1 -19.41 34.55 -10.70
C MET A 1 -18.14 33.75 -10.42
N LYS A 2 -17.17 34.30 -9.68
CA LYS A 2 -15.90 33.60 -9.37
C LYS A 2 -16.06 32.82 -8.06
N ILE A 3 -16.08 31.50 -8.14
CA ILE A 3 -16.14 30.62 -6.97
C ILE A 3 -14.75 30.58 -6.33
N LYS A 4 -14.61 31.12 -5.11
CA LYS A 4 -13.38 31.03 -4.32
C LYS A 4 -13.27 29.61 -3.75
N LYS A 5 -12.27 28.82 -4.15
CA LYS A 5 -11.91 27.55 -3.48
C LYS A 5 -11.44 27.87 -2.06
N LYS A 6 -12.22 27.49 -1.04
CA LYS A 6 -11.75 27.43 0.35
C LYS A 6 -10.68 26.33 0.43
N ARG A 7 -9.47 26.67 0.92
CA ARG A 7 -8.43 25.70 1.27
C ARG A 7 -8.90 24.92 2.49
N GLY A 8 -9.55 23.78 2.26
CA GLY A 8 -9.75 22.75 3.27
C GLY A 8 -8.51 21.86 3.35
N ILE A 9 -8.10 21.49 4.56
CA ILE A 9 -7.04 20.49 4.78
C ILE A 9 -7.70 19.13 4.54
N TYR A 10 -7.37 18.47 3.44
CA TYR A 10 -7.78 17.09 3.18
C TYR A 10 -6.63 16.18 3.63
N TYR A 11 -6.93 15.17 4.45
CA TYR A 11 -5.98 14.13 4.83
C TYR A 11 -6.11 13.00 3.82
N GLU A 12 -5.02 12.64 3.14
CA GLU A 12 -4.98 11.50 2.22
C GLU A 12 -4.74 10.20 2.98
N LEU A 13 -5.33 9.10 2.51
CA LEU A 13 -5.00 7.77 2.99
C LEU A 13 -3.55 7.47 2.58
N HIS A 14 -2.72 7.05 3.53
CA HIS A 14 -1.28 6.90 3.33
C HIS A 14 -0.84 5.43 3.13
N HIS A 15 -1.59 4.47 3.68
CA HIS A 15 -1.54 3.04 3.39
C HIS A 15 -2.56 2.32 4.29
N VAL A 16 -2.83 1.05 3.98
CA VAL A 16 -3.54 0.11 4.84
C VAL A 16 -2.68 -1.13 5.05
N SER A 17 -2.51 -1.57 6.29
CA SER A 17 -1.78 -2.79 6.65
C SER A 17 -2.75 -3.93 6.98
N VAL A 18 -2.45 -5.13 6.50
CA VAL A 18 -3.29 -6.33 6.67
C VAL A 18 -2.42 -7.54 6.98
N LEU A 19 -2.88 -8.42 7.86
CA LEU A 19 -2.23 -9.71 8.14
C LEU A 19 -2.66 -10.75 7.12
N SER A 20 -1.68 -11.48 6.55
CA SER A 20 -1.92 -12.62 5.67
C SER A 20 -1.14 -13.83 6.18
N SER A 21 -1.78 -15.01 6.17
CA SER A 21 -1.13 -16.26 6.57
C SER A 21 -0.17 -16.83 5.53
N ASN A 22 -0.21 -16.34 4.29
CA ASN A 22 0.62 -16.85 3.20
C ASN A 22 1.09 -15.70 2.29
N ALA A 23 2.40 -15.47 2.27
CA ALA A 23 3.03 -14.38 1.52
C ALA A 23 2.94 -14.58 -0.01
N GLU A 24 3.03 -15.83 -0.50
CA GLU A 24 2.97 -16.14 -1.93
C GLU A 24 1.57 -15.89 -2.50
N ARG A 25 0.53 -16.31 -1.76
CA ARG A 25 -0.87 -16.05 -2.14
C ARG A 25 -1.20 -14.56 -2.10
N ALA A 26 -0.71 -13.85 -1.08
CA ALA A 26 -0.86 -12.40 -1.01
C ALA A 26 -0.17 -11.73 -2.21
N PHE A 27 1.09 -12.08 -2.50
CA PHE A 27 1.80 -11.57 -3.66
C PHE A 27 1.06 -11.87 -4.96
N TYR A 28 0.61 -13.10 -5.17
CA TYR A 28 -0.11 -13.47 -6.38
C TYR A 28 -1.38 -12.63 -6.56
N PHE A 29 -2.15 -12.45 -5.50
CA PHE A 29 -3.37 -11.64 -5.55
C PHE A 29 -3.07 -10.16 -5.83
N TYR A 30 -2.23 -9.51 -5.02
CA TYR A 30 -1.97 -8.09 -5.18
C TYR A 30 -1.19 -7.77 -6.47
N HIS A 31 -0.24 -8.61 -6.85
CA HIS A 31 0.62 -8.37 -8.01
C HIS A 31 0.02 -8.83 -9.33
N HIS A 32 -0.52 -10.05 -9.40
CA HIS A 32 -1.01 -10.61 -10.67
C HIS A 32 -2.50 -10.35 -10.92
N ILE A 33 -3.34 -10.40 -9.89
CA ILE A 33 -4.79 -10.18 -10.04
C ILE A 33 -5.10 -8.67 -10.01
N LEU A 34 -4.65 -7.96 -8.97
CA LEU A 34 -4.90 -6.53 -8.84
C LEU A 34 -3.91 -5.64 -9.60
N ARG A 35 -2.85 -6.22 -10.16
CA ARG A 35 -1.83 -5.53 -10.97
C ARG A 35 -1.11 -4.41 -10.22
N LEU A 36 -1.02 -4.51 -8.89
CA LEU A 36 -0.21 -3.60 -8.09
C LEU A 36 1.27 -3.97 -8.20
N LYS A 37 2.14 -2.96 -8.14
CA LYS A 37 3.57 -3.19 -8.14
C LYS A 37 4.04 -3.53 -6.73
N LEU A 38 4.88 -4.56 -6.58
CA LEU A 38 5.61 -4.77 -5.35
C LEU A 38 6.67 -3.67 -5.23
N ILE A 39 6.46 -2.74 -4.30
CA ILE A 39 7.31 -1.56 -4.08
C ILE A 39 8.47 -1.91 -3.16
N LEU A 40 8.18 -2.66 -2.09
CA LEU A 40 9.16 -3.04 -1.09
C LEU A 40 8.86 -4.44 -0.55
N LYS A 41 9.91 -5.25 -0.45
CA LYS A 41 9.92 -6.51 0.30
C LYS A 41 10.92 -6.36 1.45
N THR A 42 10.42 -6.42 2.67
CA THR A 42 11.24 -6.36 3.89
C THR A 42 10.67 -7.32 4.93
N VAL A 43 11.24 -7.32 6.12
CA VAL A 43 10.69 -7.99 7.30
C VAL A 43 10.02 -6.98 8.22
N ASN A 44 9.10 -7.45 9.07
CA ASN A 44 8.49 -6.62 10.09
C ASN A 44 9.58 -6.14 11.08
N GLN A 45 9.51 -4.87 11.48
CA GLN A 45 10.44 -4.26 12.43
C GLN A 45 10.27 -4.85 13.84
N ASP A 46 9.06 -5.25 14.20
CA ASP A 46 8.74 -5.87 15.48
C ASP A 46 9.01 -7.39 15.49
N ASP A 47 8.95 -8.04 14.32
CA ASP A 47 9.22 -9.48 14.14
C ASP A 47 9.95 -9.76 12.81
N PRO A 48 11.29 -9.93 12.86
CA PRO A 48 12.09 -10.21 11.67
C PRO A 48 11.75 -11.53 10.96
N ASN A 49 10.98 -12.42 11.58
CA ASN A 49 10.55 -13.68 10.94
C ASN A 49 9.33 -13.50 10.03
N MET A 50 8.67 -12.34 10.08
CA MET A 50 7.48 -12.04 9.29
C MET A 50 7.81 -11.15 8.10
N TYR A 51 7.42 -11.55 6.89
CA TYR A 51 7.52 -10.68 5.73
C TYR A 51 6.53 -9.51 5.80
N HIS A 52 7.01 -8.32 5.44
CA HIS A 52 6.19 -7.14 5.22
C HIS A 52 6.33 -6.73 3.75
N LEU A 53 5.25 -6.94 2.98
CA LEU A 53 5.19 -6.66 1.54
C LEU A 53 4.38 -5.39 1.28
N PHE A 54 4.96 -4.44 0.55
CA PHE A 54 4.31 -3.18 0.19
C PHE A 54 3.93 -3.20 -1.28
N PHE A 55 2.64 -2.96 -1.56
CA PHE A 55 2.09 -2.88 -2.91
C PHE A 55 1.55 -1.48 -3.16
N GLY A 56 1.73 -0.97 -4.38
CA GLY A 56 1.25 0.36 -4.75
C GLY A 56 1.25 0.57 -6.26
N ASP A 57 0.88 1.77 -6.68
CA ASP A 57 0.95 2.19 -8.07
C ASP A 57 2.40 2.41 -8.55
N GLU A 58 2.58 2.79 -9.82
CA GLU A 58 3.91 3.02 -10.40
C GLU A 58 4.72 4.12 -9.69
N THR A 59 4.03 5.01 -8.97
CA THR A 59 4.63 6.10 -8.18
C THR A 59 4.89 5.73 -6.73
N GLY A 60 4.50 4.52 -6.31
CA GLY A 60 4.59 4.05 -4.92
C GLY A 60 3.52 4.66 -4.00
N ARG A 61 2.44 5.20 -4.56
CA ARG A 61 1.28 5.70 -3.80
C ARG A 61 0.24 4.59 -3.66
N GLY A 62 -0.36 4.50 -2.48
CA GLY A 62 -1.40 3.56 -2.09
C GLY A 62 -2.11 4.04 -0.84
#